data_AF-A0A645HJU7-F1
#
_entry.id   AF-A0A645HJU7-F1
#
_cell.length_a   1.000
_cell.length_b   1.000
_cell.length_c   1.000
_cell.angle_alpha   90.00
_cell.angle_beta   90.00
_cell.angle_gamma   90.00
#
_symmetry.space_group_name_H-M   'P 1'
#
loop_
_entity.id
_entity.type
_entity.pdbx_description
1 polymer ?
#
loop_
_entity_poly.entity_id
_entity_poly.type
_entity_poly.pdbx_seq_one_letter_code
_entity_poly.pdbx_strand_id
1 'polypeptide(L)'
;MQTMTREQQDFAASNHSLVFKFLNKKHLGEDEYYDIVIFGYLRAVQKYIQRPELRRYKFSTIAWSAMETDVMNYHEYKNRPMRKAVCCSLEQVIPCTDDLLLGSVIPIHNPIESFEDSLLWMEVASVITKKQRNILQMKIAGMSEREIARKYQTSRDNIRTVIEVIKERIHDLVLA
;
A
#
# COMPACT_ATOMS: atom_id res chain seq x y z
N MET A 1 8.29 11.24 -14.74
CA MET A 1 8.23 12.18 -15.88
C MET A 1 9.35 11.84 -16.85
N GLN A 2 9.11 11.98 -18.16
CA GLN A 2 10.17 11.88 -19.17
C GLN A 2 10.87 13.23 -19.33
N THR A 3 12.10 13.25 -19.84
CA THR A 3 12.81 14.48 -20.19
C THR A 3 12.04 15.26 -21.26
N MET A 4 11.82 16.56 -21.06
CA MET A 4 11.08 17.40 -22.00
C MET A 4 11.92 17.77 -23.22
N THR A 5 11.32 17.70 -24.40
CA THR A 5 11.92 18.24 -25.63
C THR A 5 11.88 19.77 -25.61
N ARG A 6 12.70 20.42 -26.45
CA ARG A 6 12.75 21.88 -26.53
C ARG A 6 11.40 22.51 -26.87
N GLU A 7 10.67 21.92 -27.82
CA GLU A 7 9.30 22.33 -28.17
C GLU A 7 8.35 22.30 -26.96
N GLN A 8 8.44 21.26 -26.13
CA GLN A 8 7.62 21.15 -24.92
C GLN A 8 8.01 22.20 -23.88
N GLN A 9 9.29 22.52 -23.75
CA GLN A 9 9.77 23.56 -22.83
C GLN A 9 9.29 24.95 -23.26
N ASP A 10 9.40 25.27 -24.54
CA ASP A 10 8.95 26.57 -25.09
C ASP A 10 7.43 26.73 -24.95
N PHE A 11 6.67 25.66 -25.21
CA PHE A 11 5.22 25.65 -25.02
C PHE A 11 4.83 25.82 -23.55
N ALA A 12 5.55 25.16 -22.63
CA ALA A 12 5.36 25.29 -21.19
C ALA A 12 5.65 26.72 -20.71
N ALA A 13 6.76 27.32 -21.13
CA ALA A 13 7.11 28.69 -20.76
C ALA A 13 6.04 29.69 -21.23
N SER A 14 5.56 29.52 -22.48
CA SER A 14 4.55 30.41 -23.08
C SER A 14 3.18 30.33 -22.39
N ASN A 15 2.81 29.16 -21.87
CA ASN A 15 1.51 28.92 -21.24
C ASN A 15 1.57 28.85 -19.71
N HIS A 16 2.72 29.19 -19.10
CA HIS A 16 2.95 29.02 -17.66
C HIS A 16 1.93 29.81 -16.82
N SER A 17 1.50 30.98 -17.28
CA SER A 17 0.48 31.82 -16.63
C SER A 17 -0.84 31.09 -16.31
N LEU A 18 -1.12 29.97 -16.96
CA LEU A 18 -2.26 29.11 -16.66
C LEU A 18 -2.21 28.54 -15.23
N VAL A 19 -1.01 28.26 -14.70
CA VAL A 19 -0.81 27.72 -13.35
C VAL A 19 -1.30 28.73 -12.30
N PHE A 20 -0.88 29.99 -12.41
CA PHE A 20 -1.36 31.04 -11.50
C PHE A 20 -2.86 31.30 -11.65
N LYS A 21 -3.40 31.27 -12.88
CA LYS A 21 -4.85 31.37 -13.11
C LYS A 21 -5.62 30.23 -12.45
N PHE A 22 -5.07 29.02 -12.47
CA PHE A 22 -5.63 27.86 -11.78
C PHE A 22 -5.67 28.07 -10.27
N LEU A 23 -4.53 28.43 -9.68
CA LEU A 23 -4.37 28.62 -8.24
C LEU A 23 -5.31 29.72 -7.73
N ASN A 24 -5.33 30.88 -8.40
CA ASN A 24 -6.22 31.99 -8.06
C ASN A 24 -7.70 31.61 -8.14
N LYS A 25 -8.11 30.87 -9.18
CA LYS A 25 -9.51 30.45 -9.35
C LYS A 25 -9.95 29.41 -8.31
N LYS A 26 -9.02 28.59 -7.81
CA LYS A 26 -9.29 27.56 -6.79
C LYS A 26 -9.03 28.04 -5.35
N HIS A 27 -8.63 29.31 -5.18
CA HIS A 27 -8.24 29.89 -3.88
C HIS A 27 -7.16 29.07 -3.16
N LEU A 28 -6.20 28.55 -3.94
CA LEU A 28 -5.07 27.78 -3.42
C LEU A 28 -3.87 28.70 -3.23
N GLY A 29 -3.26 28.66 -2.05
CA GLY A 29 -2.04 29.41 -1.77
C GLY A 29 -0.88 28.93 -2.64
N GLU A 30 -0.18 29.85 -3.29
CA GLU A 30 0.95 29.54 -4.16
C GLU A 30 2.05 28.76 -3.42
N ASP A 31 2.37 29.17 -2.19
CA ASP A 31 3.42 28.58 -1.36
C ASP A 31 3.22 27.08 -1.07
N GLU A 32 1.96 26.61 -0.93
CA GLU A 32 1.67 25.19 -0.65
C GLU A 32 1.40 24.42 -1.95
N TYR A 33 0.72 25.03 -2.93
CA TYR A 33 0.15 24.28 -4.05
C TYR A 33 0.93 24.39 -5.36
N TYR A 34 1.85 25.35 -5.52
CA TYR A 34 2.59 25.52 -6.77
C TYR A 34 3.36 24.26 -7.16
N ASP A 35 4.14 23.70 -6.23
CA ASP A 35 4.94 22.49 -6.46
C ASP A 35 4.09 21.25 -6.73
N ILE A 36 2.83 21.24 -6.29
CA ILE A 36 1.90 20.14 -6.52
C ILE A 36 1.34 20.25 -7.95
N VAL A 37 0.84 21.43 -8.32
CA VAL A 37 0.13 21.63 -9.59
C VAL A 37 1.10 21.72 -10.78
N ILE A 38 2.33 22.18 -10.58
CA ILE A 38 3.29 22.37 -11.67
C ILE A 38 3.62 21.05 -12.37
N PHE A 39 3.67 19.94 -11.64
CA PHE A 39 3.90 18.62 -12.24
C PHE A 39 2.71 18.15 -13.09
N GLY A 40 1.49 18.45 -12.65
CA GLY A 40 0.27 18.20 -13.42
C GLY A 40 0.25 18.99 -14.71
N TYR A 41 0.63 20.27 -14.64
CA TYR A 41 0.79 21.15 -15.78
C TYR A 41 1.83 20.62 -16.79
N LEU A 42 3.04 20.31 -16.33
CA LEU A 42 4.12 19.82 -17.21
C LEU A 42 3.76 18.48 -17.87
N ARG A 43 3.13 17.58 -17.11
CA ARG A 43 2.60 16.32 -17.65
C ARG A 43 1.51 16.57 -18.70
N ALA A 44 0.66 17.58 -18.51
CA ALA A 44 -0.32 17.98 -19.51
C ALA A 44 0.33 18.52 -20.78
N VAL A 45 1.40 19.32 -20.67
CA VAL A 45 2.17 19.82 -21.83
C VAL A 45 2.74 18.66 -22.63
N GLN A 46 3.43 17.73 -21.97
CA GLN A 46 3.98 16.54 -22.62
C GLN A 46 2.89 15.74 -23.33
N LYS A 47 1.80 15.44 -22.62
CA LYS A 47 0.68 14.67 -23.13
C LYS A 47 0.02 15.37 -24.33
N TYR A 48 -0.14 16.69 -24.29
CA TYR A 48 -0.80 17.45 -25.37
C TYR A 48 0.02 17.47 -26.66
N ILE A 49 1.34 17.59 -26.55
CA ILE A 49 2.24 17.61 -27.72
C ILE A 49 2.40 16.20 -28.31
N GLN A 50 2.57 15.19 -27.46
CA GLN A 50 2.77 13.80 -27.89
C GLN A 50 1.51 13.16 -28.52
N ARG A 51 0.32 13.65 -28.18
CA ARG A 51 -0.97 13.05 -28.58
C ARG A 51 -1.81 14.02 -29.40
N PRO A 52 -1.65 14.04 -30.73
CA PRO A 52 -2.40 14.95 -31.62
C PRO A 52 -3.93 14.82 -31.47
N GLU A 53 -4.44 13.64 -31.09
CA GLU A 53 -5.86 13.38 -30.87
C GLU A 53 -6.48 14.21 -29.71
N LEU A 54 -5.65 14.78 -28.84
CA LEU A 54 -6.08 15.67 -27.77
C LEU A 54 -6.24 17.12 -28.22
N ARG A 55 -5.75 17.48 -29.41
CA ARG A 55 -5.86 18.85 -29.95
C ARG A 55 -7.29 19.27 -30.30
N ARG A 56 -8.24 18.32 -30.30
CA ARG A 56 -9.68 18.62 -30.32
C ARG A 56 -10.16 19.40 -29.09
N TYR A 57 -9.40 19.36 -28.00
CA TYR A 57 -9.65 20.13 -26.79
C TYR A 57 -8.62 21.26 -26.67
N LYS A 58 -9.05 22.36 -26.01
CA LYS A 58 -8.13 23.44 -25.64
C LYS A 58 -7.12 22.90 -24.63
N PHE A 59 -5.84 23.26 -24.80
CA PHE A 59 -4.78 22.89 -23.87
C PHE A 59 -5.13 23.24 -22.41
N SER A 60 -5.73 24.41 -22.20
CA SER A 60 -6.15 24.88 -20.88
C SER A 60 -7.06 23.88 -20.17
N THR A 61 -8.01 23.25 -20.87
CA THR A 61 -8.90 22.22 -20.31
C THR A 61 -8.14 21.00 -19.82
N ILE A 62 -7.16 20.54 -20.61
CA ILE A 62 -6.36 19.36 -20.29
C ILE A 62 -5.43 19.66 -19.10
N ALA A 63 -4.80 20.82 -19.11
CA ALA A 63 -3.95 21.27 -18.02
C ALA A 63 -4.76 21.50 -16.72
N TRP A 64 -5.95 22.09 -16.79
CA TRP A 64 -6.86 22.23 -15.65
C TRP A 64 -7.17 20.87 -15.01
N SER A 65 -7.58 19.89 -15.84
CA SER A 65 -7.92 18.55 -15.37
C SER A 65 -6.70 17.84 -14.74
N ALA A 66 -5.52 17.99 -15.33
CA ALA A 66 -4.29 17.39 -14.79
C ALA A 66 -3.88 18.02 -13.45
N MET A 67 -3.93 19.35 -13.33
CA MET A 67 -3.64 20.06 -12.08
C MET A 67 -4.67 19.72 -10.99
N GLU A 68 -5.95 19.63 -11.34
CA GLU A 68 -7.02 19.26 -10.41
C GLU A 68 -6.84 17.83 -9.87
N THR A 69 -6.44 16.90 -10.73
CA THR A 69 -6.12 15.52 -10.31
C THR A 69 -5.00 15.49 -9.28
N ASP A 70 -3.95 16.30 -9.44
CA ASP A 70 -2.85 16.34 -8.48
C ASP A 70 -3.23 16.99 -7.15
N VAL A 71 -4.10 18.01 -7.18
CA VAL A 71 -4.69 18.59 -5.95
C VAL A 71 -5.52 17.53 -5.20
N MET A 72 -6.35 16.78 -5.91
CA MET A 72 -7.13 15.69 -5.29
C MET A 72 -6.23 14.63 -4.68
N ASN A 73 -5.21 14.18 -5.41
CA ASN A 73 -4.24 13.21 -4.91
C ASN A 73 -3.50 13.72 -3.67
N TYR A 74 -3.13 15.00 -3.65
CA TYR A 74 -2.49 15.63 -2.49
C TYR A 74 -3.41 15.65 -1.28
N HIS A 75 -4.68 16.03 -1.46
CA HIS A 75 -5.66 15.98 -0.37
C HIS A 75 -5.87 14.57 0.13
N GLU A 76 -6.04 13.58 -0.75
CA GLU A 76 -6.16 12.18 -0.36
C GLU A 76 -4.93 11.72 0.43
N TYR A 77 -3.73 12.04 -0.05
CA TYR A 77 -2.47 11.73 0.61
C TYR A 77 -2.36 12.36 2.01
N LYS A 78 -2.69 13.64 2.16
CA LYS A 78 -2.71 14.36 3.45
C LYS A 78 -3.79 13.82 4.39
N ASN A 79 -4.89 13.31 3.84
CA ASN A 79 -6.02 12.77 4.60
C ASN A 79 -5.92 11.28 4.91
N ARG A 80 -4.84 10.59 4.52
CA ARG A 80 -4.70 9.15 4.82
C ARG A 80 -4.70 8.91 6.34
N PRO A 81 -5.39 7.86 6.83
CA PRO A 81 -5.51 7.60 8.27
C PRO A 81 -4.17 7.56 9.01
N MET A 82 -3.15 6.91 8.45
CA MET A 82 -1.82 6.85 9.08
C MET A 82 -1.08 8.21 9.13
N ARG A 83 -1.41 9.16 8.25
CA ARG A 83 -0.83 10.52 8.25
C ARG A 83 -1.57 11.47 9.18
N LYS A 84 -2.84 11.17 9.48
CA LYS A 84 -3.67 11.86 10.46
C LYS A 84 -3.69 11.19 11.82
N ALA A 85 -3.02 10.05 11.97
CA ALA A 85 -2.97 9.32 13.22
C ALA A 85 -2.33 10.19 14.28
N VAL A 86 -2.95 10.24 15.46
CA VAL A 86 -2.33 10.87 16.62
C VAL A 86 -1.16 9.99 17.01
N CYS A 87 0.06 10.51 16.84
CA CYS A 87 1.26 9.86 17.33
C CYS A 87 1.40 10.17 18.82
N CYS A 88 1.30 9.14 19.66
CA CYS A 88 1.64 9.23 21.07
C CYS A 88 3.13 8.90 21.25
N SER A 89 3.80 9.58 22.18
CA SER A 89 5.16 9.19 22.59
C SER A 89 5.07 7.89 23.39
N LEU A 90 6.05 7.00 23.21
CA LEU A 90 6.12 5.75 23.97
C LEU A 90 6.45 6.02 25.45
N GLU A 91 7.07 7.15 25.72
CA GLU A 91 7.41 7.69 27.03
C GLU A 91 6.22 8.43 27.68
N GLN A 92 5.07 8.48 27.01
CA GLN A 92 3.86 9.06 27.59
C GLN A 92 3.37 8.19 28.76
N VAL A 93 3.20 8.80 29.93
CA VAL A 93 2.60 8.14 31.10
C VAL A 93 1.11 7.91 30.85
N ILE A 94 0.65 6.68 31.12
CA ILE A 94 -0.77 6.32 31.00
C ILE A 94 -1.52 6.91 32.21
N PRO A 95 -2.55 7.76 32.00
CA PRO A 95 -3.35 8.30 33.10
C PRO A 95 -3.98 7.19 33.94
N CYS A 96 -4.05 7.39 35.26
CA CYS A 96 -4.66 6.45 36.22
C CYS A 96 -3.95 5.08 36.31
N THR A 97 -2.65 5.03 35.97
CA THR A 97 -1.76 3.90 36.29
C THR A 97 -0.58 4.39 37.13
N ASP A 98 0.09 3.48 37.84
CA ASP A 98 1.27 3.76 38.69
C ASP A 98 2.50 4.17 37.84
N ASP A 99 2.41 5.33 37.18
CA ASP A 99 3.45 5.92 36.32
C ASP A 99 3.93 5.02 35.16
N LEU A 100 3.08 4.11 34.67
CA LEU A 100 3.42 3.23 33.56
C LEU A 100 3.56 4.00 32.24
N LEU A 101 4.66 3.76 31.54
CA LEU A 101 4.91 4.33 30.22
C LEU A 101 4.13 3.55 29.15
N LEU A 102 3.57 4.25 28.17
CA LEU A 102 2.79 3.66 27.09
C LEU A 102 3.54 2.53 26.37
N GLY A 103 4.83 2.73 26.10
CA GLY A 103 5.69 1.73 25.45
C GLY A 103 5.91 0.45 26.26
N SER A 104 5.77 0.50 27.60
CA SER A 104 5.93 -0.68 28.47
C SER A 104 4.74 -1.64 28.42
N VAL A 105 3.58 -1.15 27.97
CA VAL A 105 2.34 -1.94 27.84
C VAL A 105 2.17 -2.52 26.43
N ILE A 106 2.95 -2.04 25.46
CA ILE A 106 2.95 -2.60 24.10
C ILE A 106 3.63 -3.98 24.15
N PRO A 107 2.94 -5.06 23.76
CA PRO A 107 3.55 -6.38 23.71
C PRO A 107 4.74 -6.35 22.75
N ILE A 108 5.94 -6.50 23.29
CA ILE A 108 7.13 -6.82 22.50
C ILE A 108 7.00 -8.31 22.18
N HIS A 109 7.21 -8.71 20.92
CA HIS A 109 7.22 -10.12 20.54
C HIS A 109 8.20 -10.85 21.46
N ASN A 110 7.68 -11.63 22.41
CA ASN A 110 8.53 -12.26 23.41
C ASN A 110 9.33 -13.36 22.72
N PRO A 111 10.67 -13.41 22.89
CA PRO A 111 11.49 -14.49 22.35
C PRO A 111 11.05 -15.87 22.86
N ILE A 112 10.45 -15.92 24.06
CA ILE A 112 9.92 -17.12 24.70
C ILE A 112 8.67 -17.61 23.97
N GLU A 113 7.72 -16.74 23.63
CA GLU A 113 6.56 -17.08 22.80
C GLU A 113 7.00 -17.58 21.42
N SER A 114 8.03 -16.96 20.83
CA SER A 114 8.61 -17.45 19.56
C SER A 114 9.26 -18.83 19.69
N PHE A 115 9.78 -19.19 20.87
CA PHE A 115 10.39 -20.49 21.13
C PHE A 115 9.32 -21.57 21.38
N GLU A 116 8.27 -21.23 22.14
CA GLU A 116 7.08 -22.08 22.32
C GLU A 116 6.39 -22.35 20.99
N ASP A 117 6.19 -21.31 20.17
CA ASP A 117 5.68 -21.44 18.80
C ASP A 117 6.58 -22.37 17.97
N SER A 118 7.91 -22.22 18.08
CA SER A 118 8.85 -23.08 17.36
C SER A 118 8.81 -24.54 17.84
N LEU A 119 8.56 -24.79 19.13
CA LEU A 119 8.43 -26.12 19.70
C LEU A 119 7.12 -26.79 19.23
N LEU A 120 6.01 -26.05 19.28
CA LEU A 120 4.71 -26.49 18.74
C LEU A 120 4.81 -26.76 17.23
N TRP A 121 5.54 -25.93 16.49
CA TRP A 121 5.82 -26.18 15.07
C TRP A 121 6.63 -27.46 14.85
N MET A 122 7.55 -27.80 15.73
CA MET A 122 8.34 -29.02 15.66
C MET A 122 7.50 -30.28 15.95
N GLU A 123 6.59 -30.20 16.92
CA GLU A 123 5.63 -31.28 17.22
C GLU A 123 4.66 -31.51 16.07
N VAL A 124 4.05 -30.45 15.55
CA VAL A 124 3.18 -30.52 14.36
C VAL A 124 3.95 -31.05 13.16
N ALA A 125 5.21 -30.64 13.00
CA ALA A 125 6.11 -31.10 11.95
C ALA A 125 6.41 -32.60 12.00
N SER A 126 6.24 -33.27 13.14
CA SER A 126 6.48 -34.71 13.31
C SER A 126 5.36 -35.59 12.70
N VAL A 127 4.12 -35.08 12.64
CA VAL A 127 2.94 -35.86 12.18
C VAL A 127 2.56 -35.56 10.73
N ILE A 128 3.08 -34.46 10.18
CA ILE A 128 2.83 -34.05 8.79
C ILE A 128 4.03 -34.30 7.89
N THR A 129 3.76 -34.70 6.65
CA THR A 129 4.81 -34.88 5.63
C THR A 129 5.40 -33.53 5.21
N LYS A 130 6.62 -33.54 4.65
CA LYS A 130 7.28 -32.34 4.09
C LYS A 130 6.40 -31.60 3.07
N LYS A 131 5.64 -32.36 2.26
CA LYS A 131 4.69 -31.80 1.28
C LYS A 131 3.52 -31.08 1.97
N GLN A 132 2.93 -31.70 2.99
CA GLN A 132 1.85 -31.12 3.79
C GLN A 132 2.31 -29.88 4.57
N ARG A 133 3.51 -29.90 5.14
CA ARG A 133 4.12 -28.74 5.83
C ARG A 133 4.23 -27.53 4.91
N ASN A 134 4.73 -27.73 3.69
CA ASN A 134 4.81 -26.65 2.71
C ASN A 134 3.43 -26.13 2.32
N ILE A 135 2.42 -27.01 2.18
CA ILE A 135 1.02 -26.62 1.92
C ILE A 135 0.47 -25.76 3.07
N LEU A 136 0.70 -26.17 4.32
CA LEU A 136 0.27 -25.44 5.51
C LEU A 136 0.96 -24.08 5.65
N GLN A 137 2.29 -24.01 5.44
CA GLN A 137 3.05 -22.75 5.45
C GLN A 137 2.52 -21.77 4.40
N MET A 138 2.21 -22.24 3.19
CA MET A 138 1.64 -21.36 2.17
C MET A 138 0.24 -20.86 2.53
N LYS A 139 -0.54 -21.68 3.23
CA LYS A 139 -1.87 -21.30 3.72
C LYS A 139 -1.78 -20.24 4.82
N ILE A 140 -0.82 -20.35 5.74
CA ILE A 140 -0.53 -19.37 6.81
C ILE A 140 -0.06 -18.05 6.21
N ALA A 141 0.74 -18.10 5.15
CA ALA A 141 1.14 -16.93 4.37
C ALA A 141 0.00 -16.27 3.57
N GLY A 142 -1.24 -16.78 3.69
CA GLY A 142 -2.44 -16.18 3.08
C GLY A 142 -2.70 -16.59 1.62
N MET A 143 -1.95 -17.55 1.06
CA MET A 143 -2.21 -18.01 -0.31
C MET A 143 -3.56 -18.73 -0.43
N SER A 144 -4.25 -18.49 -1.54
CA SER A 144 -5.49 -19.18 -1.85
C SER A 144 -5.24 -20.63 -2.23
N GLU A 145 -6.20 -21.51 -1.98
CA GLU A 145 -6.13 -22.93 -2.36
C GLU A 145 -5.91 -23.11 -3.88
N ARG A 146 -6.42 -22.17 -4.69
CA ARG A 146 -6.24 -22.17 -6.14
C ARG A 146 -4.79 -21.88 -6.53
N GLU A 147 -4.12 -20.96 -5.83
CA GLU A 147 -2.70 -20.65 -6.07
C GLU A 147 -1.79 -21.79 -5.62
N ILE A 148 -2.10 -22.40 -4.48
CA ILE A 148 -1.39 -23.59 -3.98
C ILE A 148 -1.55 -24.76 -4.97
N ALA A 149 -2.77 -24.99 -5.47
CA ALA A 149 -3.09 -26.01 -6.45
C ALA A 149 -2.31 -25.81 -7.77
N ARG A 150 -2.21 -24.57 -8.28
CA ARG A 150 -1.39 -24.23 -9.44
C ARG A 150 0.08 -24.54 -9.22
N LYS A 151 0.62 -24.21 -8.03
CA LYS A 151 2.04 -24.46 -7.70
C LYS A 151 2.38 -25.94 -7.61
N TYR A 152 1.42 -26.77 -7.18
CA TYR A 152 1.57 -28.23 -7.08
C TYR A 152 0.99 -29.00 -8.29
N GLN A 153 0.62 -28.30 -9.37
CA GLN A 153 0.03 -28.87 -10.59
C GLN A 153 -1.11 -29.86 -10.27
N THR A 154 -1.98 -29.46 -9.36
CA THR A 154 -3.01 -30.33 -8.75
C THR A 154 -4.36 -29.60 -8.76
N SER A 155 -5.46 -30.32 -8.55
CA SER A 155 -6.80 -29.73 -8.41
C SER A 155 -6.99 -29.05 -7.04
N ARG A 156 -7.81 -27.99 -6.99
CA ARG A 156 -8.19 -27.31 -5.74
C ARG A 156 -8.76 -28.28 -4.71
N ASP A 157 -9.58 -29.22 -5.15
CA ASP A 157 -10.27 -30.15 -4.25
C ASP A 157 -9.28 -31.12 -3.61
N ASN A 158 -8.22 -31.49 -4.32
CA ASN A 158 -7.14 -32.30 -3.74
C ASN A 158 -6.29 -31.51 -2.73
N ILE A 159 -6.12 -30.20 -2.91
CA ILE A 159 -5.48 -29.35 -1.87
C ILE A 159 -6.39 -29.22 -0.65
N ARG A 160 -7.71 -29.11 -0.85
CA ARG A 160 -8.68 -29.04 0.23
C ARG A 160 -8.70 -30.32 1.06
N THR A 161 -8.75 -31.49 0.43
CA THR A 161 -8.68 -32.78 1.14
C THR A 161 -7.38 -32.93 1.91
N VAL A 162 -6.24 -32.53 1.33
CA VAL A 162 -4.95 -32.54 2.03
C VAL A 162 -4.96 -31.63 3.27
N ILE A 163 -5.60 -30.46 3.20
CA ILE A 163 -5.75 -29.55 4.36
C ILE A 163 -6.64 -30.17 5.44
N GLU A 164 -7.73 -30.85 5.09
CA GLU A 164 -8.58 -31.53 6.08
C GLU A 164 -7.82 -32.67 6.77
N VAL A 165 -7.06 -33.48 6.03
CA VAL A 165 -6.20 -34.53 6.62
C VAL A 165 -5.13 -33.94 7.54
N ILE A 166 -4.59 -32.76 7.23
CA ILE A 166 -3.65 -32.06 8.12
C ILE A 166 -4.35 -31.65 9.42
N LYS A 167 -5.57 -31.11 9.35
CA LYS A 167 -6.33 -30.70 10.53
C LYS A 167 -6.68 -31.89 11.43
N GLU A 168 -7.12 -33.01 10.84
CA GLU A 168 -7.42 -34.24 11.59
C GLU A 168 -6.18 -34.72 12.36
N ARG A 169 -5.03 -34.79 11.67
CA ARG A 169 -3.76 -35.20 12.30
C ARG A 169 -3.28 -34.26 13.41
N ILE A 170 -3.50 -32.96 13.26
CA ILE A 170 -3.18 -31.99 14.31
C ILE A 170 -4.18 -32.10 15.46
N HIS A 171 -5.45 -32.38 15.19
CA HIS A 171 -6.46 -32.57 16.21
C HIS A 171 -6.19 -33.82 17.06
N ASP A 172 -5.79 -34.92 16.42
CA ASP A 172 -5.40 -36.16 17.11
C ASP A 172 -4.17 -35.95 18.01
N LEU A 173 -3.22 -35.11 17.60
CA LEU A 173 -2.07 -34.72 18.42
C LEU A 173 -2.45 -33.93 19.68
N VAL A 174 -3.49 -33.10 19.60
CA VAL A 174 -3.93 -32.26 20.73
C VAL A 174 -4.77 -33.06 21.73
N LEU A 175 -5.32 -34.21 21.32
CA LEU A 175 -6.13 -35.11 22.15
C LEU A 175 -5.35 -36.31 22.72
N ALA A 176 -4.11 -36.53 22.29
CA ALA A 176 -3.22 -37.60 22.75
C ALA A 176 -2.42 -37.20 23.99
#